data_AF-A0A6G7XXC5-F1
#
_entry.id   AF-A0A6G7XXC5-F1
#
_cell.length_a   1.000
_cell.length_b   1.000
_cell.length_c   1.000
_cell.angle_alpha   90.00
_cell.angle_beta   90.00
_cell.angle_gamma   90.00
#
_symmetry.space_group_name_H-M   'P 1'
#
loop_
_entity.id
_entity.type
_entity.pdbx_description
1 polymer ?
#
loop_
_entity_poly.entity_id
_entity_poly.type
_entity_poly.pdbx_seq_one_letter_code
_entity_poly.pdbx_strand_id
1 'polypeptide(L)'
;MKKSLRNLSIIEMITGVLLVVLGVYTMYNPNAIIGGVIVAFAILAIASGISDIAFYFEFESRTGAAPLISLLGAILSIIAGVLMLFNINLSLTVVTMLLPFWFIAHSISRIAASSIIRSVGGESSFWLSLIVSVLGIITGFMLLFNPVASLATTIILVSFYLMAGGISSFVNGISHLSTSRSL
;
A
#
# COMPACT_ATOMS: atom_id res chain seq x y z
N MET A 1 -34.61 5.77 1.65
CA MET A 1 -33.45 5.59 0.75
C MET A 1 -32.69 6.90 0.46
N LYS A 2 -33.35 7.93 -0.08
CA LYS A 2 -32.74 9.25 -0.46
C LYS A 2 -31.91 9.95 0.63
N LYS A 3 -32.32 9.89 1.90
CA LYS A 3 -31.58 10.48 3.05
C LYS A 3 -30.25 9.75 3.35
N SER A 4 -30.20 8.43 3.17
CA SER A 4 -28.99 7.64 3.41
C SER A 4 -27.94 7.89 2.34
N LEU A 5 -28.34 7.96 1.07
CA LEU A 5 -27.44 8.26 -0.05
C LEU A 5 -26.81 9.65 0.09
N ARG A 6 -27.60 10.66 0.47
CA ARG A 6 -27.10 12.01 0.71
C ARG A 6 -26.07 12.07 1.84
N ASN A 7 -26.29 11.34 2.92
CA ASN A 7 -25.33 11.29 4.03
C ASN A 7 -24.02 10.63 3.60
N LEU A 8 -24.08 9.53 2.82
CA LEU A 8 -22.89 8.88 2.26
C LEU A 8 -22.09 9.84 1.37
N SER A 9 -22.76 10.58 0.47
CA SER A 9 -22.11 11.57 -0.39
C SER A 9 -21.37 12.65 0.39
N ILE A 10 -22.01 13.19 1.43
CA ILE A 10 -21.40 14.24 2.27
C ILE A 10 -20.18 13.69 3.02
N ILE A 11 -20.27 12.47 3.55
CA ILE A 11 -19.15 11.81 4.23
C ILE A 11 -17.98 11.58 3.27
N GLU A 12 -18.23 11.09 2.05
CA GLU A 12 -17.20 10.86 1.04
C GLU A 12 -16.52 12.18 0.59
N MET A 13 -17.29 13.26 0.41
CA MET A 13 -16.73 14.57 0.07
C MET A 13 -15.87 15.14 1.20
N ILE A 14 -16.35 15.08 2.45
CA ILE A 14 -15.59 15.54 3.62
C ILE A 14 -14.30 14.72 3.76
N THR A 15 -14.40 13.40 3.62
CA THR A 15 -13.25 12.48 3.66
C THR A 15 -12.26 12.80 2.54
N GLY A 16 -12.74 13.08 1.34
CA GLY A 16 -11.91 13.47 0.20
C GLY A 16 -11.10 14.74 0.45
N VAL A 17 -11.76 15.79 0.96
CA VAL A 17 -11.07 17.05 1.31
C VAL A 17 -10.06 16.84 2.45
N LEU A 18 -10.43 16.09 3.49
CA LEU A 18 -9.52 15.75 4.59
C LEU A 18 -8.27 15.02 4.09
N LEU A 19 -8.44 14.04 3.20
CA LEU A 19 -7.33 13.28 2.62
C LEU A 19 -6.39 14.16 1.77
N VAL A 20 -6.93 15.09 0.99
CA VAL A 20 -6.11 16.05 0.23
C VAL A 20 -5.32 16.96 1.17
N VAL A 21 -5.99 17.53 2.18
CA VAL A 21 -5.32 18.40 3.17
C VAL A 21 -4.24 17.62 3.94
N LEU A 22 -4.52 16.37 4.31
CA LEU A 22 -3.56 15.49 4.96
C LEU A 22 -2.35 15.23 4.04
N GLY A 23 -2.58 14.94 2.75
CA GLY A 23 -1.50 14.74 1.77
C GLY A 23 -0.62 15.98 1.56
N VAL A 24 -1.18 17.19 1.66
CA VAL A 24 -0.38 18.43 1.64
C VAL A 24 0.38 18.60 2.96
N TYR A 25 -0.29 18.38 4.10
CA TYR A 25 0.32 18.49 5.42
C TYR A 25 1.53 17.55 5.60
N THR A 26 1.46 16.34 5.04
CA THR A 26 2.55 15.37 5.10
C THR A 26 3.81 15.81 4.36
N MET A 27 3.69 16.65 3.33
CA MET A 27 4.85 17.24 2.65
C MET A 27 5.54 18.32 3.49
N TYR A 28 4.77 19.07 4.29
CA TYR A 28 5.31 20.12 5.17
C TYR A 28 5.94 19.56 6.45
N ASN A 29 5.42 18.45 6.98
CA ASN A 29 5.90 17.84 8.23
C ASN A 29 6.40 16.40 8.01
N PRO A 30 7.63 16.22 7.45
CA PRO A 30 8.21 14.91 7.17
C PRO A 30 8.34 14.03 8.43
N ASN A 31 8.55 14.61 9.61
CA ASN A 31 8.64 13.85 10.86
C ASN A 31 7.30 13.22 11.28
N ALA A 32 6.18 13.91 11.03
CA ALA A 32 4.85 13.41 11.39
C ALA A 32 4.42 12.24 10.49
N ILE A 33 4.74 12.31 9.20
CA ILE A 33 4.46 11.23 8.25
C ILE A 33 5.32 10.00 8.52
N ILE A 34 6.59 10.17 8.90
CA ILE A 34 7.47 9.04 9.25
C ILE A 34 6.86 8.20 10.38
N GLY A 35 6.37 8.85 11.44
CA GLY A 35 5.68 8.15 12.53
C GLY A 35 4.40 7.44 12.06
N GLY A 36 3.56 8.11 11.27
CA GLY A 36 2.33 7.52 10.72
C GLY A 36 2.59 6.33 9.79
N VAL A 37 3.64 6.43 8.97
CA VAL A 37 4.10 5.36 8.07
C VAL A 37 4.61 4.17 8.87
N ILE A 38 5.41 4.38 9.91
CA ILE A 38 5.89 3.30 10.79
C ILE A 38 4.72 2.54 11.41
N VAL A 39 3.73 3.26 11.96
CA VAL A 39 2.54 2.63 12.56
C VAL A 39 1.73 1.87 11.51
N ALA A 40 1.50 2.46 10.34
CA ALA A 40 0.79 1.80 9.25
C ALA A 40 1.50 0.52 8.77
N PHE A 41 2.82 0.56 8.57
CA PHE A 41 3.61 -0.61 8.21
C PHE A 41 3.63 -1.66 9.32
N ALA A 42 3.66 -1.27 10.59
CA ALA A 42 3.58 -2.22 11.71
C ALA A 42 2.23 -2.95 11.72
N ILE A 43 1.12 -2.23 11.54
CA ILE A 43 -0.22 -2.82 11.44
C ILE A 43 -0.30 -3.77 10.23
N LEU A 44 0.20 -3.35 9.06
CA LEU A 44 0.24 -4.18 7.87
C LEU A 44 1.11 -5.43 8.06
N ALA A 45 2.28 -5.32 8.69
CA ALA A 45 3.17 -6.44 8.95
C ALA A 45 2.53 -7.50 9.88
N ILE A 46 1.79 -7.04 10.91
CA ILE A 46 1.03 -7.91 11.80
C ILE A 46 -0.13 -8.56 11.03
N ALA A 47 -0.91 -7.78 10.27
CA ALA A 47 -2.04 -8.30 9.50
C ALA A 47 -1.61 -9.30 8.42
N SER A 48 -0.52 -9.03 7.71
CA SER A 48 0.08 -9.94 6.73
C SER A 48 0.60 -11.21 7.41
N GLY A 49 1.29 -11.10 8.54
CA GLY A 49 1.73 -12.28 9.30
C GLY A 49 0.56 -13.17 9.74
N ILE A 50 -0.56 -12.57 10.19
CA ILE A 50 -1.79 -13.32 10.49
C ILE A 50 -2.36 -13.99 9.22
N SER A 51 -2.38 -13.28 8.10
CA SER A 51 -2.88 -13.82 6.82
C SER A 51 -2.02 -14.98 6.32
N ASP A 52 -0.69 -14.88 6.43
CA ASP A 52 0.25 -15.93 6.06
C ASP A 52 0.08 -17.19 6.93
N ILE A 53 -0.21 -17.01 8.24
CA ILE A 53 -0.58 -18.13 9.13
C ILE A 53 -1.89 -18.80 8.67
N ALA A 54 -2.89 -18.02 8.23
CA ALA A 54 -4.13 -18.60 7.72
C ALA A 54 -3.90 -19.38 6.41
N PHE A 55 -3.05 -18.86 5.50
CA PHE A 55 -2.66 -19.56 4.28
C PHE A 55 -1.89 -20.86 4.55
N TYR A 56 -1.09 -20.93 5.63
CA TYR A 56 -0.41 -22.15 6.04
C TYR A 56 -1.41 -23.30 6.28
N PHE A 57 -2.49 -23.04 7.03
CA PHE A 57 -3.52 -24.06 7.29
C PHE A 57 -4.27 -24.49 6.02
N GLU A 58 -4.51 -23.56 5.09
CA GLU A 58 -5.17 -23.85 3.81
C GLU A 58 -4.27 -24.70 2.89
N PHE A 59 -2.96 -24.40 2.81
CA PHE A 59 -1.99 -25.11 1.97
C PHE A 59 -1.64 -26.51 2.48
N GLU A 60 -1.50 -26.65 3.80
CA GLU A 60 -1.27 -27.95 4.46
C GLU A 60 -2.41 -28.92 4.17
N SER A 61 -3.66 -28.43 4.15
CA SER A 61 -4.84 -29.25 3.85
C SER A 61 -4.91 -29.78 2.42
N ARG A 62 -4.24 -29.12 1.45
CA ARG A 62 -4.34 -29.46 0.02
C ARG A 62 -3.13 -30.16 -0.57
N THR A 63 -1.93 -29.97 -0.02
CA THR A 63 -0.69 -30.47 -0.65
C THR A 63 0.23 -31.27 0.27
N GLY A 64 -0.06 -31.35 1.57
CA GLY A 64 0.73 -32.15 2.53
C GLY A 64 2.16 -31.65 2.79
N ALA A 65 2.61 -30.59 2.11
CA ALA A 65 3.85 -29.89 2.37
C ALA A 65 3.53 -28.56 3.05
N ALA A 66 3.52 -28.56 4.38
CA ALA A 66 3.50 -27.35 5.18
C ALA A 66 4.80 -26.56 4.92
N PRO A 67 4.76 -25.38 4.26
CA PRO A 67 5.97 -24.62 4.01
C PRO A 67 6.45 -24.04 5.35
N LEU A 68 7.43 -24.70 5.99
CA LEU A 68 8.12 -24.20 7.20
C LEU A 68 8.58 -22.74 7.05
N ILE A 69 8.89 -22.35 5.82
CA ILE A 69 9.31 -20.99 5.42
C ILE A 69 8.18 -19.97 5.59
N SER A 70 6.92 -20.33 5.36
CA SER A 70 5.76 -19.45 5.52
C SER A 70 5.48 -19.15 7.01
N LEU A 71 5.58 -20.17 7.86
CA LEU A 71 5.40 -20.00 9.31
C LEU A 71 6.51 -19.13 9.93
N LEU A 72 7.76 -19.41 9.57
CA LEU A 72 8.90 -18.62 10.03
C LEU A 72 8.80 -17.17 9.54
N GLY A 73 8.42 -16.95 8.27
CA GLY A 73 8.19 -15.63 7.71
C GLY A 73 7.10 -14.85 8.43
N ALA A 74 5.98 -15.51 8.76
CA ALA A 74 4.87 -14.89 9.48
C ALA A 74 5.24 -14.46 10.90
N ILE A 75 5.92 -15.34 11.66
CA ILE A 75 6.37 -15.04 13.02
C ILE A 75 7.39 -13.88 13.01
N LEU A 76 8.35 -13.92 12.07
CA LEU A 76 9.31 -12.82 11.87
C LEU A 76 8.61 -11.51 11.53
N SER A 77 7.57 -11.54 10.70
CA SER A 77 6.78 -10.36 10.33
C SER A 77 6.04 -9.76 11.53
N ILE A 78 5.41 -10.59 12.37
CA ILE A 78 4.73 -10.12 13.58
C ILE A 78 5.73 -9.52 14.57
N ILE A 79 6.86 -10.20 14.81
CA ILE A 79 7.92 -9.68 15.69
C ILE A 79 8.45 -8.35 15.17
N ALA A 80 8.71 -8.24 13.86
CA ALA A 80 9.15 -7.00 13.24
C ALA A 80 8.11 -5.87 13.44
N GLY A 81 6.83 -6.14 13.19
CA GLY A 81 5.75 -5.15 13.40
C GLY A 81 5.67 -4.68 14.86
N VAL A 82 5.80 -5.58 15.82
CA VAL A 82 5.81 -5.24 17.25
C VAL A 82 7.06 -4.42 17.61
N LEU A 83 8.25 -4.83 17.16
CA LEU A 83 9.51 -4.10 17.41
C LEU A 83 9.48 -2.67 16.84
N MET A 84 8.80 -2.49 15.71
CA MET A 84 8.62 -1.17 15.11
C MET A 84 7.80 -0.23 16.02
N LEU A 85 6.77 -0.74 16.70
CA LEU A 85 5.98 0.09 17.62
C LEU A 85 6.75 0.52 18.86
N PHE A 86 7.72 -0.29 19.33
CA PHE A 86 8.49 0.00 20.54
C PHE A 86 9.74 0.87 20.29
N ASN A 87 10.32 0.81 19.08
CA ASN A 87 11.58 1.50 18.78
C ASN A 87 11.54 2.21 17.42
N ILE A 88 11.38 3.53 17.45
CA ILE A 88 11.39 4.37 16.24
C ILE A 88 12.70 4.24 15.46
N ASN A 89 13.86 4.17 16.14
CA ASN A 89 15.16 4.04 15.46
C ASN A 89 15.28 2.73 14.67
N LEU A 90 14.84 1.61 15.25
CA LEU A 90 14.80 0.32 14.54
C LEU A 90 13.79 0.34 13.39
N SER A 91 12.66 1.03 13.61
CA SER A 91 11.62 1.19 12.60
C SER A 91 12.08 1.93 11.38
N LEU A 92 12.88 2.98 11.55
CA LEU A 92 13.46 3.71 10.43
C LEU A 92 14.29 2.78 9.55
N THR A 93 15.17 1.98 10.16
CA THR A 93 15.97 1.00 9.41
C THR A 93 15.10 -0.04 8.71
N VAL A 94 14.09 -0.58 9.41
CA VAL A 94 13.19 -1.58 8.84
C VAL A 94 12.36 -1.00 7.69
N VAL A 95 11.72 0.17 7.84
CA VAL A 95 10.94 0.84 6.77
C VAL A 95 11.83 1.14 5.56
N THR A 96 13.04 1.67 5.79
CA THR A 96 13.98 2.02 4.73
C THR A 96 14.41 0.81 3.90
N MET A 97 14.50 -0.38 4.50
CA MET A 97 14.82 -1.64 3.80
C MET A 97 13.58 -2.30 3.21
N LEU A 98 12.47 -2.30 3.95
CA LEU A 98 11.21 -2.95 3.58
C LEU A 98 10.60 -2.31 2.34
N LEU A 99 10.69 -0.99 2.19
CA LEU A 99 10.13 -0.29 1.04
C LEU A 99 10.77 -0.71 -0.30
N PRO A 100 12.11 -0.76 -0.45
CA PRO A 100 12.76 -1.37 -1.61
C PRO A 100 12.35 -2.82 -1.87
N PHE A 101 12.34 -3.67 -0.84
CA PHE A 101 11.93 -5.08 -0.98
C PHE A 101 10.47 -5.20 -1.44
N TRP A 102 9.59 -4.39 -0.88
CA TRP A 102 8.19 -4.31 -1.28
C TRP A 102 8.03 -3.83 -2.72
N PHE A 103 8.79 -2.81 -3.13
CA PHE A 103 8.75 -2.29 -4.50
C PHE A 103 9.21 -3.34 -5.52
N ILE A 104 10.26 -4.10 -5.18
CA ILE A 104 10.75 -5.21 -6.00
C ILE A 104 9.70 -6.33 -6.06
N ALA A 105 9.16 -6.76 -4.92
CA ALA A 105 8.13 -7.81 -4.85
C ALA A 105 6.86 -7.41 -5.61
N HIS A 106 6.40 -6.17 -5.46
CA HIS A 106 5.23 -5.64 -6.16
C HIS A 106 5.47 -5.53 -7.68
N SER A 107 6.70 -5.17 -8.09
CA SER A 107 7.08 -5.16 -9.51
C SER A 107 7.11 -6.59 -10.08
N ILE A 108 7.66 -7.56 -9.37
CA ILE A 108 7.66 -8.97 -9.76
C ILE A 108 6.23 -9.53 -9.83
N SER A 109 5.40 -9.24 -8.83
CA SER A 109 4.00 -9.67 -8.80
C SER A 109 3.19 -9.05 -9.95
N ARG A 110 3.41 -7.77 -10.29
CA ARG A 110 2.79 -7.14 -11.47
C ARG A 110 3.27 -7.73 -12.79
N ILE A 111 4.56 -8.07 -12.90
CA ILE A 111 5.07 -8.80 -14.07
C ILE A 111 4.43 -10.19 -14.17
N ALA A 112 4.33 -10.93 -13.07
CA ALA A 112 3.71 -12.25 -13.02
C ALA A 112 2.20 -12.20 -13.33
N ALA A 113 1.50 -11.18 -12.84
CA ALA A 113 0.10 -10.90 -13.16
C ALA A 113 -0.09 -10.39 -14.60
N SER A 114 0.94 -9.81 -15.23
CA SER A 114 0.88 -9.38 -16.63
C SER A 114 0.71 -10.55 -17.61
N SER A 115 1.15 -11.76 -17.24
CA SER A 115 0.88 -12.99 -18.01
C SER A 115 -0.62 -13.30 -18.09
N ILE A 116 -1.42 -12.92 -17.08
CA ILE A 116 -2.89 -13.04 -17.09
C ILE A 116 -3.52 -11.91 -17.91
N ILE A 117 -2.98 -10.69 -17.84
CA ILE A 117 -3.48 -9.51 -18.59
C ILE A 117 -3.28 -9.66 -20.11
N ARG A 118 -2.29 -10.42 -20.56
CA ARG A 118 -2.12 -10.76 -21.98
C ARG A 118 -3.32 -11.49 -22.58
N SER A 119 -4.15 -12.13 -21.76
CA SER A 119 -5.38 -12.81 -22.21
C SER A 119 -6.63 -11.92 -22.27
N VAL A 120 -6.61 -10.71 -21.67
CA VAL A 120 -7.84 -9.88 -21.50
C VAL A 120 -7.67 -8.41 -21.97
N GLY A 121 -6.46 -7.84 -21.99
CA GLY A 121 -6.29 -6.36 -22.02
C GLY A 121 -5.58 -5.69 -23.21
N GLY A 122 -5.15 -6.43 -24.23
CA GLY A 122 -4.47 -5.86 -25.41
C GLY A 122 -3.00 -5.42 -25.18
N GLU A 123 -2.24 -5.29 -26.27
CA GLU A 123 -0.77 -5.14 -26.23
C GLU A 123 -0.25 -3.84 -25.57
N SER A 124 -1.02 -2.74 -25.61
CA SER A 124 -0.58 -1.45 -25.08
C SER A 124 -0.44 -1.44 -23.54
N SER A 125 -1.31 -2.17 -22.83
CA SER A 125 -1.25 -2.30 -21.36
C SER A 125 -0.07 -3.16 -20.90
N PHE A 126 0.35 -4.13 -21.72
CA PHE A 126 1.50 -4.99 -21.46
C PHE A 126 2.82 -4.22 -21.49
N TRP A 127 3.05 -3.43 -22.54
CA TRP A 127 4.28 -2.63 -22.67
C TRP A 127 4.41 -1.56 -21.57
N LEU A 128 3.30 -0.90 -21.20
CA LEU A 128 3.30 0.10 -20.13
C LEU A 128 3.59 -0.53 -18.76
N SER A 129 2.99 -1.70 -18.46
CA SER A 129 3.29 -2.45 -17.24
C SER A 129 4.75 -2.90 -17.17
N LEU A 130 5.35 -3.29 -18.29
CA LEU A 130 6.73 -3.74 -18.35
C LEU A 130 7.72 -2.59 -18.08
N ILE A 131 7.52 -1.43 -18.70
CA ILE A 131 8.34 -0.23 -18.47
C ILE A 131 8.25 0.21 -17.01
N VAL A 132 7.03 0.30 -16.46
CA VAL A 132 6.80 0.68 -15.06
C VAL A 132 7.47 -0.30 -14.09
N SER A 133 7.46 -1.59 -14.42
CA SER A 133 8.08 -2.62 -13.57
C SER A 133 9.60 -2.57 -13.61
N VAL A 134 10.22 -2.34 -14.78
CA VAL A 134 11.68 -2.17 -14.91
C VAL A 134 12.13 -0.91 -14.19
N LEU A 135 11.44 0.22 -14.38
CA LEU A 135 11.70 1.45 -13.64
C LEU A 135 11.54 1.24 -12.14
N GLY A 136 10.58 0.43 -11.72
CA GLY A 136 10.38 0.09 -10.31
C GLY A 136 11.51 -0.73 -9.72
N ILE A 137 12.07 -1.69 -10.46
CA ILE A 137 13.24 -2.46 -10.02
C ILE A 137 14.47 -1.56 -9.90
N ILE A 138 14.72 -0.70 -10.89
CA ILE A 138 15.84 0.25 -10.87
C ILE A 138 15.71 1.20 -9.69
N THR A 139 14.51 1.75 -9.49
CA THR A 139 14.21 2.65 -8.37
C THR A 139 14.41 1.92 -7.03
N GLY A 140 13.86 0.71 -6.87
CA GLY A 140 14.06 -0.13 -5.69
C GLY A 140 15.54 -0.38 -5.38
N PHE A 141 16.34 -0.70 -6.40
CA PHE A 141 17.78 -0.91 -6.23
C PHE A 141 18.50 0.38 -5.81
N MET A 142 18.18 1.53 -6.41
CA MET A 142 18.76 2.82 -6.03
C MET A 142 18.42 3.21 -4.59
N LEU A 143 17.21 2.88 -4.12
CA LEU A 143 16.76 3.18 -2.75
C LEU A 143 17.49 2.35 -1.69
N LEU A 144 18.02 1.16 -2.04
CA LEU A 144 18.82 0.34 -1.10
C LEU A 144 20.15 1.01 -0.73
N PHE A 145 20.76 1.76 -1.65
CA PHE A 145 22.06 2.41 -1.41
C PHE A 145 21.95 3.79 -0.76
N ASN A 146 20.75 4.37 -0.71
CA ASN A 146 20.53 5.68 -0.11
C ASN A 146 19.31 5.69 0.83
N PRO A 147 19.54 5.54 2.16
CA PRO A 147 18.45 5.47 3.13
C PRO A 147 17.62 6.76 3.20
N VAL A 148 18.23 7.91 2.94
CA VAL A 148 17.54 9.21 2.89
C VAL A 148 16.61 9.29 1.68
N ALA A 149 17.07 8.79 0.52
CA ALA A 149 16.24 8.72 -0.69
C ALA A 149 15.04 7.78 -0.52
N SER A 150 15.22 6.66 0.21
CA SER A 150 14.15 5.73 0.57
C SER A 150 13.05 6.41 1.39
N LEU A 151 13.43 7.15 2.43
CA LEU A 151 12.49 7.92 3.25
C LEU A 151 11.78 9.02 2.43
N ALA A 152 12.53 9.79 1.65
CA ALA A 152 11.96 10.85 0.81
C ALA A 152 10.95 10.29 -0.21
N THR A 153 11.28 9.17 -0.86
CA THR A 153 10.39 8.50 -1.82
C THR A 153 9.13 8.00 -1.13
N THR A 154 9.23 7.48 0.09
CA THR A 154 8.08 7.06 0.89
C THR A 154 7.13 8.22 1.17
N ILE A 155 7.68 9.36 1.60
CA ILE A 155 6.90 10.57 1.90
C ILE A 155 6.18 11.07 0.65
N ILE A 156 6.88 11.13 -0.49
CA ILE A 156 6.31 11.58 -1.76
C ILE A 156 5.20 10.63 -2.22
N LEU A 157 5.46 9.31 -2.20
CA LEU A 157 4.48 8.30 -2.61
C LEU A 157 3.21 8.37 -1.75
N VAL A 158 3.35 8.35 -0.43
CA VAL A 158 2.21 8.39 0.49
C VAL A 158 1.43 9.69 0.34
N SER A 159 2.11 10.84 0.22
CA SER A 159 1.45 12.13 0.00
C SER A 159 0.66 12.12 -1.32
N PHE A 160 1.25 11.61 -2.40
CA PHE A 160 0.57 11.49 -3.69
C PHE A 160 -0.63 10.54 -3.63
N TYR A 161 -0.50 9.40 -2.97
CA TYR A 161 -1.61 8.45 -2.78
C TYR A 161 -2.76 9.06 -1.97
N LEU A 162 -2.46 9.81 -0.90
CA LEU A 162 -3.47 10.52 -0.10
C LEU A 162 -4.19 11.58 -0.94
N MET A 163 -3.47 12.36 -1.74
CA MET A 163 -4.07 13.35 -2.63
C MET A 163 -4.93 12.71 -3.70
N ALA A 164 -4.43 11.68 -4.40
CA ALA A 164 -5.17 10.97 -5.44
C ALA A 164 -6.41 10.26 -4.88
N GLY A 165 -6.29 9.61 -3.72
CA GLY A 165 -7.42 8.99 -3.01
C GLY A 165 -8.44 10.02 -2.53
N GLY A 166 -7.99 11.18 -2.07
CA GLY A 166 -8.84 12.30 -1.67
C GLY A 166 -9.64 12.88 -2.84
N ILE A 167 -8.98 13.11 -3.98
CA ILE A 167 -9.64 13.54 -5.22
C ILE A 167 -10.67 12.50 -5.68
N SER A 168 -10.31 11.22 -5.68
CA SER A 168 -11.21 10.14 -6.10
C SER A 168 -12.44 10.04 -5.19
N SER A 169 -12.24 10.16 -3.88
CA SER A 169 -13.34 10.16 -2.89
C SER A 169 -14.25 11.37 -3.06
N PHE A 170 -13.67 12.53 -3.38
CA PHE A 170 -14.43 13.74 -3.65
C PHE A 170 -15.30 13.60 -4.92
N VAL A 171 -14.74 13.05 -6.00
CA VAL A 171 -15.46 12.79 -7.26
C VAL A 171 -16.59 11.77 -7.05
N ASN A 172 -16.35 10.69 -6.28
CA ASN A 172 -17.38 9.72 -5.93
C ASN A 172 -18.50 10.33 -5.08
N GLY A 173 -18.16 11.21 -4.13
CA GLY A 173 -19.15 11.94 -3.36
C GLY A 173 -20.07 12.82 -4.24
N ILE A 174 -19.52 13.45 -5.28
CA ILE A 174 -20.31 14.22 -6.27
C ILE A 174 -21.21 13.30 -7.10
N SER A 175 -20.70 12.16 -7.56
CA SER A 175 -21.49 11.22 -8.37
C SER A 175 -22.68 10.67 -7.59
N HIS A 176 -22.47 10.26 -6.33
CA HIS A 176 -23.53 9.78 -5.44
C HIS A 176 -24.56 10.88 -5.11
N LEU A 177 -24.11 12.14 -5.00
CA LEU A 177 -25.02 13.28 -4.76
C LEU A 177 -25.91 13.55 -5.98
N SER A 178 -25.35 13.41 -7.20
CA SER A 178 -26.10 13.51 -8.46
C SER A 178 -27.18 12.43 -8.56
N THR A 179 -26.83 11.18 -8.28
CA THR A 179 -27.79 10.05 -8.27
C THR A 179 -28.88 10.23 -7.21
N SER A 180 -28.55 10.81 -6.05
CA SER A 180 -29.55 11.13 -5.02
C SER A 180 -30.51 12.25 -5.44
N ARG A 181 -30.19 13.09 -6.43
CA ARG A 181 -31.07 14.15 -6.94
C ARG A 181 -32.03 13.63 -8.02
N SER A 182 -31.63 12.61 -8.78
CA SER A 182 -32.46 11.98 -9.81
C SER A 182 -33.50 10.98 -9.28
N LEU A 183 -33.35 10.53 -8.02
CA LEU A 183 -34.33 9.73 -7.25
C LEU A 183 -35.23 10.64 -6.42
#